data_AF-A0A7K0Q6L7-F1
#
_entry.id   AF-A0A7K0Q6L7-F1
#
_cell.length_a   1.000
_cell.length_b   1.000
_cell.length_c   1.000
_cell.angle_alpha   90.00
_cell.angle_beta   90.00
_cell.angle_gamma   90.00
#
_symmetry.space_group_name_H-M   'P 1'
#
loop_
_entity.id
_entity.type
_entity.pdbx_description
1 polymer ?
#
loop_
_entity_poly.entity_id
_entity_poly.type
_entity_poly.pdbx_seq_one_letter_code
_entity_poly.pdbx_strand_id
1 'polypeptide(L)'
;YQETSLMLHLDPTRVHLERAEPGHTAPLAEILLTMQEKGVREISANGILGDPTQASRILGEQLFNKAVEQAITPYDALTSRF
;
A
#
# COMPACT_ATOMS: atom_id res chain seq x y z
N TYR A 1 -5.86 -0.09 2.34
CA TYR A 1 -5.68 1.37 2.55
C TYR A 1 -4.24 1.83 2.85
N GLN A 2 -3.23 0.98 3.04
CA GLN A 2 -1.88 1.43 3.42
C GLN A 2 -1.18 2.27 2.34
N GLU A 3 -1.12 1.79 1.10
CA GLU A 3 -0.50 2.51 -0.03
C GLU A 3 -1.16 3.86 -0.30
N THR A 4 -2.50 3.89 -0.30
CA THR A 4 -3.26 5.15 -0.44
C THR A 4 -2.94 6.13 0.69
N SER A 5 -2.81 5.63 1.93
CA SER A 5 -2.42 6.46 3.07
C SER A 5 -1.01 7.03 2.89
N LEU A 6 -0.08 6.20 2.44
CA LEU A 6 1.29 6.64 2.13
C LEU A 6 1.29 7.73 1.05
N MET A 7 0.52 7.57 -0.03
CA MET A 7 0.39 8.60 -1.07
C MET A 7 -0.27 9.89 -0.55
N LEU A 8 -1.26 9.81 0.34
CA LEU A 8 -1.85 10.99 0.99
C LEU A 8 -0.85 11.77 1.86
N HIS A 9 0.19 11.10 2.35
CA HIS A 9 1.30 11.72 3.06
C HIS A 9 2.36 12.29 2.09
N LEU A 10 2.77 11.52 1.08
CA LEU A 10 3.84 11.89 0.15
C LEU A 10 3.42 12.97 -0.86
N ASP A 11 2.30 12.77 -1.53
CA ASP A 11 1.76 13.70 -2.53
C ASP A 11 0.23 13.60 -2.57
N PRO A 12 -0.48 14.33 -1.68
CA PRO A 12 -1.93 14.27 -1.61
C PRO A 12 -2.61 14.78 -2.89
N THR A 13 -1.93 15.54 -3.75
CA THR A 13 -2.51 16.06 -4.99
C THR A 13 -2.76 14.97 -6.03
N ARG A 14 -2.13 13.80 -5.87
CA ARG A 14 -2.28 12.62 -6.73
C ARG A 14 -3.39 11.68 -6.27
N VAL A 15 -4.04 11.95 -5.15
CA VAL A 15 -5.07 11.07 -4.57
C VAL A 15 -6.41 11.76 -4.55
N HIS A 16 -7.31 11.29 -5.40
CA HIS A 16 -8.73 11.66 -5.41
C HIS A 16 -9.51 10.79 -4.42
N LEU A 17 -9.38 11.07 -3.12
CA LEU A 17 -9.98 10.24 -2.07
C LEU A 17 -11.52 10.19 -2.17
N GLU A 18 -12.14 11.24 -2.71
CA GLU A 18 -13.58 11.31 -3.00
C GLU A 18 -14.06 10.29 -4.04
N ARG A 19 -13.14 9.68 -4.80
CA ARG A 19 -13.41 8.63 -5.78
C ARG A 19 -13.02 7.24 -5.29
N ALA A 20 -12.63 7.11 -4.02
CA ALA A 20 -12.20 5.84 -3.45
C ALA A 20 -13.39 4.88 -3.34
N GLU A 21 -13.26 3.73 -4.00
CA GLU A 21 -14.23 2.64 -3.93
C GLU A 21 -13.54 1.38 -3.38
N PRO A 22 -14.24 0.56 -2.58
CA PRO A 22 -13.73 -0.75 -2.21
C PRO A 22 -13.44 -1.60 -3.45
N GLY A 23 -12.33 -2.33 -3.42
CA GLY A 23 -11.98 -3.34 -4.41
C GLY A 23 -12.34 -4.74 -3.96
N HIS A 24 -11.56 -5.73 -4.41
CA HIS A 24 -11.73 -7.11 -3.99
C HIS A 24 -11.06 -7.35 -2.63
N THR A 25 -11.83 -7.77 -1.61
CA THR A 25 -11.35 -7.87 -0.21
C THR A 25 -11.13 -9.30 0.30
N ALA A 26 -11.28 -10.34 -0.54
CA ALA A 26 -10.97 -11.69 -0.11
C ALA A 26 -9.48 -11.85 0.23
N PRO A 27 -9.11 -12.77 1.14
CA PRO A 27 -7.73 -13.07 1.45
C PRO A 27 -6.88 -13.34 0.20
N LEU A 28 -5.65 -12.83 0.17
CA LEU A 28 -4.76 -13.00 -0.98
C LEU A 28 -4.57 -14.47 -1.36
N ALA A 29 -4.50 -15.36 -0.38
CA ALA A 29 -4.36 -16.80 -0.60
C ALA A 29 -5.48 -17.42 -1.44
N GLU A 30 -6.69 -16.88 -1.38
CA GLU A 30 -7.85 -17.37 -2.13
C GLU A 30 -7.85 -16.90 -3.59
N ILE A 31 -7.18 -15.77 -3.88
CA ILE A 31 -7.19 -15.13 -5.19
C ILE A 31 -5.86 -15.24 -5.94
N LEU A 32 -4.78 -15.66 -5.27
CA LEU A 32 -3.42 -15.61 -5.80
C LEU A 32 -3.26 -16.37 -7.12
N LEU A 33 -3.79 -17.59 -7.21
CA LEU A 33 -3.71 -18.40 -8.43
C LEU A 33 -4.44 -17.75 -9.60
N THR A 34 -5.70 -17.36 -9.40
CA THR A 34 -6.50 -16.65 -10.41
C THR A 34 -5.82 -15.35 -10.84
N MET A 35 -5.20 -14.62 -9.90
CA MET A 35 -4.50 -13.36 -10.18
C MET A 35 -3.26 -13.60 -11.05
N GLN A 36 -2.51 -14.66 -10.77
CA GLN A 36 -1.33 -15.04 -11.55
C GLN A 36 -1.70 -15.50 -12.96
N GLU A 37 -2.79 -16.26 -13.11
CA GLU A 37 -3.22 -16.83 -14.39
C GLU A 37 -3.98 -15.82 -15.27
N LYS A 38 -4.83 -14.98 -14.67
CA LYS A 38 -5.79 -14.14 -15.39
C LYS A 38 -5.63 -12.64 -15.13
N GLY A 39 -4.73 -12.26 -14.23
CA GLY A 39 -4.47 -10.88 -13.85
C GLY A 39 -5.48 -10.31 -12.86
N VAL A 40 -5.19 -9.09 -12.38
CA VAL A 40 -5.99 -8.41 -11.33
C VAL A 40 -7.39 -8.05 -11.81
N ARG A 41 -7.56 -7.71 -13.09
CA ARG A 41 -8.85 -7.25 -13.65
C ARG A 41 -9.95 -8.32 -13.58
N GLU A 42 -9.56 -9.59 -13.65
CA GLU A 42 -10.50 -10.72 -13.49
C GLU A 42 -11.09 -10.77 -12.07
N ILE A 43 -10.30 -10.37 -11.07
CA ILE A 43 -10.67 -10.45 -9.65
C ILE A 43 -11.32 -9.15 -9.15
N SER A 44 -10.82 -8.02 -9.64
CA SER A 44 -11.22 -6.68 -9.22
C SER A 44 -11.50 -5.79 -10.43
N ALA A 45 -12.76 -5.43 -10.62
CA ALA A 45 -13.21 -4.62 -11.75
C ALA A 45 -12.59 -3.20 -11.74
N ASN A 46 -12.40 -2.61 -10.56
CA ASN A 46 -11.75 -1.31 -10.39
C ASN A 46 -10.23 -1.41 -10.18
N GLY A 47 -9.67 -2.62 -10.22
CA GLY A 47 -8.24 -2.88 -10.07
C GLY A 47 -7.70 -2.80 -8.65
N ILE A 48 -8.54 -2.53 -7.65
CA ILE A 48 -8.13 -2.40 -6.25
C ILE A 48 -8.20 -3.77 -5.57
N LEU A 49 -7.17 -4.12 -4.80
CA LEU A 49 -7.18 -5.28 -3.91
C LEU A 49 -7.21 -4.77 -2.46
N GLY A 50 -8.36 -4.93 -1.81
CA GLY A 50 -8.67 -4.39 -0.51
C GLY A 50 -9.57 -3.16 -0.55
N ASP A 51 -9.61 -2.43 0.56
CA ASP A 51 -10.44 -1.25 0.74
C ASP A 51 -9.55 -0.01 1.01
N PRO A 52 -9.58 1.03 0.17
CA PRO A 52 -8.83 2.26 0.36
C PRO A 52 -9.63 3.34 1.10
N THR A 53 -10.93 3.16 1.36
CA THR A 53 -11.82 4.21 1.90
C THR A 53 -11.41 4.69 3.29
N GLN A 54 -10.67 3.87 4.04
CA GLN A 54 -10.14 4.18 5.37
C GLN A 54 -8.74 4.82 5.33
N ALA A 55 -8.23 5.19 4.16
CA ALA A 55 -6.92 5.79 4.03
C ALA A 55 -6.85 7.17 4.69
N SER A 56 -5.72 7.47 5.34
CA SER A 56 -5.51 8.77 5.97
C SER A 56 -4.04 9.22 5.88
N ARG A 57 -3.83 10.53 5.86
CA ARG A 57 -2.49 11.12 5.90
C ARG A 57 -1.72 10.73 7.17
N ILE A 58 -2.41 10.68 8.31
CA ILE A 58 -1.82 10.36 9.62
C ILE A 58 -1.23 8.94 9.59
N LEU A 59 -1.99 7.98 9.08
CA LEU A 59 -1.47 6.62 8.91
C LEU A 59 -0.32 6.59 7.90
N GLY A 60 -0.40 7.36 6.82
CA GLY A 60 0.67 7.47 5.83
C GLY A 60 2.00 7.92 6.42
N GLU A 61 1.98 8.94 7.28
CA GLU A 61 3.15 9.44 8.01
C GLU A 61 3.74 8.35 8.92
N GLN A 62 2.89 7.64 9.68
CA GLN A 62 3.32 6.53 10.54
C GLN A 62 3.99 5.39 9.74
N LEU A 63 3.40 5.01 8.60
CA LEU A 63 3.95 3.99 7.71
C LEU A 63 5.29 4.43 7.10
N PHE A 64 5.38 5.68 6.66
CA PHE A 64 6.59 6.24 6.07
C PHE A 64 7.76 6.25 7.07
N ASN A 65 7.53 6.78 8.27
CA ASN A 65 8.55 6.83 9.32
C ASN A 65 9.06 5.43 9.67
N LYS A 66 8.14 4.45 9.79
CA LYS A 66 8.50 3.06 10.04
C LYS A 66 9.33 2.46 8.90
N ALA A 67 8.97 2.71 7.64
CA ALA A 67 9.72 2.22 6.49
C ALA A 67 11.13 2.82 6.42
N VAL A 68 11.27 4.11 6.71
CA VAL A 68 12.56 4.81 6.79
C VAL A 68 13.44 4.22 7.90
N GLU A 69 12.89 4.05 9.10
CA GLU A 69 13.60 3.43 10.24
C GLU A 69 14.10 2.01 9.90
N GLN A 70 13.24 1.21 9.27
CA GLN A 70 13.57 -0.16 8.84
C GLN A 70 14.62 -0.21 7.72
N ALA A 71 14.69 0.81 6.86
CA ALA A 71 15.68 0.90 5.81
C ALA A 71 17.05 1.40 6.32
N ILE A 72 17.05 2.35 7.26
CA ILE A 72 18.27 2.94 7.83
C ILE A 72 18.96 1.98 8.79
N THR A 73 18.21 1.23 9.62
CA THR A 73 18.82 0.35 10.65
C THR A 73 19.84 -0.65 10.06
N PRO A 74 19.54 -1.38 8.97
CA PRO A 74 20.53 -2.25 8.33
C PRO A 74 21.70 -1.48 7.71
N TYR A 75 21.45 -0.27 7.18
CA TYR A 75 22.48 0.57 6.59
C TYR A 75 23.51 1.01 7.64
N ASP A 76 23.05 1.54 8.78
CA ASP A 76 23.91 1.98 9.88
C ASP A 76 24.76 0.84 10.44
N ALA A 77 24.17 -0.37 10.53
CA ALA A 77 24.88 -1.57 10.96
C ALA A 77 25.98 -2.00 9.97
N LEU A 78 25.80 -1.77 8.67
CA LEU A 78 26.80 -2.05 7.65
C LEU A 78 27.92 -1.00 7.66
N THR A 79 27.59 0.28 7.80
CA THR A 79 28.59 1.36 7.78
C THR A 79 29.40 1.43 9.07
N SER A 80 28.84 1.04 10.22
CA SER A 80 29.57 1.00 11.51
C SER A 80 30.53 -0.18 11.65
N ARG A 81 30.58 -1.08 10.65
CA ARG A 81 31.49 -2.25 10.60
C ARG A 81 32.79 -1.98 9.83
N PHE A 82 32.93 -0.79 9.25
CA PHE A 82 34.13 -0.29 8.58
C PHE A 82 34.72 0.87 9.37
#